data_AF-A0A1Y5LM61-F1
#
_entry.id   AF-A0A1Y5LM61-F1
#
_cell.length_a   1.000
_cell.length_b   1.000
_cell.length_c   1.000
_cell.angle_alpha   90.00
_cell.angle_beta   90.00
_cell.angle_gamma   90.00
#
_symmetry.space_group_name_H-M   'P 1'
#
loop_
_entity.id
_entity.type
_entity.pdbx_description
1 polymer ?
#
loop_
_entity_poly.entity_id
_entity_poly.type
_entity_poly.pdbx_seq_one_letter_code
_entity_poly.pdbx_strand_id
1 'polypeptide(L)' 'MNIPELPKQNPMQRKINKGLMVAFINADLLNRANLDVRKSIVLYDADGDFRYALSEMPDETILAKLKTEASVAYWSKGI' A
#
# COMPACT_ATOMS: atom_id res chain seq x y z
N MET A 1 15.40 9.18 2.38
CA MET A 1 15.35 8.07 3.37
C MET A 1 14.36 7.06 2.82
N ASN A 2 14.79 5.83 2.48
CA ASN A 2 13.97 4.91 1.70
C ASN A 2 12.95 4.16 2.59
N ILE A 3 11.73 3.95 2.09
CA ILE A 3 10.75 3.05 2.74
C ILE A 3 11.13 1.63 2.30
N PRO A 4 11.40 0.70 3.23
CA PRO A 4 11.79 -0.66 2.88
C PRO A 4 10.62 -1.48 2.31
N GLU A 5 10.95 -2.51 1.53
CA GLU A 5 9.95 -3.51 1.13
C GLU A 5 9.50 -4.31 2.35
N LEU A 6 8.21 -4.61 2.42
CA LEU A 6 7.60 -5.31 3.53
C LEU A 6 8.15 -6.74 3.59
N PRO A 7 8.61 -7.21 4.78
CA PRO A 7 8.98 -8.60 4.96
C PRO A 7 7.78 -9.53 4.71
N LYS A 8 8.07 -10.81 4.49
CA LYS A 8 7.06 -11.82 4.11
C LYS A 8 5.87 -11.81 5.08
N GLN A 9 4.70 -11.44 4.56
CA GLN A 9 3.44 -11.48 5.31
C GLN A 9 3.03 -12.91 5.62
N ASN A 10 2.42 -13.11 6.79
CA ASN A 10 1.73 -14.36 7.07
C ASN A 10 0.45 -14.48 6.21
N PRO A 11 -0.07 -15.70 5.97
CA PRO A 11 -1.22 -15.88 5.08
C PRO A 11 -2.51 -15.15 5.51
N MET A 12 -2.71 -14.96 6.81
CA MET A 12 -3.91 -14.31 7.34
C MET A 12 -3.86 -12.80 7.13
N GLN A 13 -2.74 -12.15 7.47
CA GLN A 13 -2.51 -10.73 7.24
C GLN A 13 -2.60 -10.40 5.75
N ARG A 14 -2.00 -11.24 4.89
CA ARG A 14 -2.13 -11.11 3.44
C ARG A 14 -3.58 -11.12 2.97
N LYS A 15 -4.42 -12.01 3.53
CA LYS A 15 -5.85 -12.08 3.20
C LYS A 15 -6.60 -10.82 3.65
N ILE A 16 -6.30 -10.31 4.85
CA ILE A 16 -6.89 -9.09 5.41
C ILE A 16 -6.52 -7.88 4.56
N ASN A 17 -5.22 -7.67 4.31
CA ASN A 17 -4.71 -6.58 3.49
C ASN A 17 -5.33 -6.57 2.09
N LYS A 18 -5.48 -7.76 1.47
CA LYS A 18 -6.16 -7.89 0.18
C LYS A 18 -7.61 -7.42 0.24
N GLY A 19 -8.35 -7.79 1.29
CA GLY A 19 -9.73 -7.35 1.49
C GLY A 19 -9.82 -5.83 1.66
N LEU A 20 -8.95 -5.25 2.48
CA LEU A 20 -8.87 -3.81 2.71
C LEU A 20 -8.54 -3.04 1.43
N MET A 21 -7.61 -3.54 0.61
CA MET A 21 -7.28 -2.92 -0.67
C MET A 21 -8.45 -2.94 -1.66
N VAL A 22 -9.20 -4.05 -1.74
CA VAL A 22 -10.40 -4.11 -2.59
C VAL A 22 -11.44 -3.10 -2.12
N ALA A 23 -11.68 -3.00 -0.81
CA ALA A 23 -12.58 -2.00 -0.24
C ALA A 23 -12.11 -0.57 -0.55
N PHE A 24 -10.81 -0.31 -0.44
CA PHE A 24 -10.20 0.98 -0.78
C PHE A 24 -10.41 1.35 -2.25
N ILE A 25 -10.22 0.43 -3.18
CA ILE A 25 -10.46 0.67 -4.62
C ILE A 25 -11.94 0.97 -4.85
N ASN A 26 -12.83 0.13 -4.31
CA ASN A 26 -14.26 0.24 -4.54
C ASN A 26 -14.89 1.50 -3.91
N ALA A 27 -14.30 2.03 -2.83
CA ALA A 27 -14.77 3.25 -2.19
C ALA A 27 -14.69 4.49 -3.11
N ASP A 28 -13.79 4.47 -4.11
CA ASP A 28 -13.67 5.53 -5.11
C ASP A 28 -13.26 4.93 -6.46
N LEU A 29 -14.13 4.09 -6.99
CA LEU A 29 -13.84 3.30 -8.18
C LEU A 29 -13.48 4.16 -9.40
N LEU A 30 -14.13 5.33 -9.55
CA LEU A 30 -13.87 6.23 -10.69
C LEU A 30 -12.43 6.71 -10.72
N ASN A 31 -11.87 7.08 -9.56
CA ASN A 31 -10.50 7.58 -9.48
C ASN A 31 -9.45 6.48 -9.29
N ARG A 32 -9.87 5.26 -8.90
CA ARG A 32 -8.96 4.15 -8.51
C ARG A 32 -9.09 2.92 -9.41
N ALA A 33 -9.81 3.02 -10.53
CA ALA A 33 -10.01 1.91 -11.47
C ALA A 33 -8.70 1.35 -12.07
N ASN A 34 -7.62 2.14 -12.07
CA ASN A 34 -6.30 1.73 -12.53
C ASN A 34 -5.50 0.92 -11.49
N LEU A 35 -6.00 0.79 -10.26
CA LEU A 35 -5.35 0.01 -9.20
C LEU A 35 -5.72 -1.47 -9.29
N ASP A 36 -4.76 -2.34 -9.00
CA ASP A 36 -4.92 -3.78 -9.08
C ASP A 36 -4.15 -4.45 -7.93
N VAL A 37 -4.83 -5.37 -7.24
CA VAL A 37 -4.30 -6.05 -6.04
C VAL A 37 -2.99 -6.82 -6.26
N ARG A 38 -2.64 -7.16 -7.51
CA ARG A 38 -1.41 -7.89 -7.86
C ARG A 38 -0.32 -6.98 -8.43
N LYS A 39 -0.65 -5.78 -8.88
CA LYS A 39 0.28 -4.93 -9.66
C LYS A 39 0.61 -3.60 -9.02
N SER A 40 -0.32 -3.02 -8.25
CA SER A 40 -0.12 -1.72 -7.60
C SER A 40 0.97 -1.76 -6.55
N ILE A 41 1.56 -0.59 -6.29
CA ILE A 41 2.40 -0.37 -5.13
C ILE A 41 1.50 -0.27 -3.91
N VAL A 42 1.72 -1.12 -2.93
CA VAL A 42 0.92 -1.19 -1.71
C VAL A 42 1.75 -0.63 -0.56
N LEU A 43 1.16 0.26 0.22
CA LEU A 43 1.81 0.94 1.33
C LEU A 43 1.22 0.47 2.64
N TYR A 44 2.09 0.21 3.61
CA TYR A 44 1.73 -0.35 4.91
C TYR A 44 2.24 0.54 6.04
N ASP A 45 1.58 0.48 7.19
CA ASP A 45 2.11 1.04 8.43
C ASP A 45 3.17 0.14 9.08
N ALA A 46 3.61 0.51 10.28
CA ALA A 46 4.64 -0.20 11.03
C ALA A 46 4.25 -1.64 11.42
N ASP A 47 2.96 -1.96 11.49
CA ASP A 47 2.44 -3.29 11.84
C ASP A 47 2.29 -4.19 10.59
N GLY A 48 2.50 -3.62 9.40
CA GLY A 48 2.33 -4.31 8.12
C GLY A 48 0.89 -4.31 7.63
N ASP A 49 0.05 -3.43 8.17
CA ASP A 49 -1.35 -3.30 7.78
C ASP A 49 -1.52 -2.29 6.64
N PHE A 50 -2.42 -2.63 5.73
CA PHE A 50 -2.69 -1.85 4.53
C PHE A 50 -3.10 -0.40 4.87
N ARG A 51 -2.45 0.57 4.21
CA ARG A 51 -2.80 2.00 4.30
C ARG A 51 -3.26 2.58 2.97
N TYR A 52 -2.47 2.39 1.92
CA TYR A 52 -2.76 2.98 0.60
C TYR A 52 -2.29 2.07 -0.54
N ALA A 53 -2.80 2.33 -1.73
CA ALA A 53 -2.30 1.76 -2.98
C ALA A 53 -2.07 2.84 -4.03
N LEU A 54 -0.98 2.73 -4.76
CA LEU A 54 -0.55 3.63 -5.83
C LEU A 54 -0.32 2.84 -7.12
N SER A 55 -0.50 3.49 -8.27
CA SER A 55 -0.24 2.87 -9.58
C SER A 55 1.26 2.69 -9.85
N GLU A 56 2.08 3.56 -9.28
CA GLU A 56 3.54 3.59 -9.47
C GLU A 56 4.25 4.08 -8.21
N MET A 57 5.56 3.86 -8.15
CA MET A 57 6.35 4.30 -7.00
C MET A 57 6.47 5.83 -7.03
N PRO A 58 6.05 6.53 -5.96
CA PRO A 58 6.17 7.98 -5.90
C PRO A 58 7.64 8.41 -5.75
N ASP A 59 7.90 9.68 -6.03
CA ASP A 59 9.22 10.28 -5.82
C ASP A 59 9.60 10.37 -4.32
N GLU A 60 10.87 10.70 -4.05
CA GLU A 60 11.39 10.78 -2.69
C GLU A 60 10.69 11.83 -1.82
N THR A 61 10.17 12.90 -2.42
CA THR A 61 9.48 13.98 -1.69
C THR A 61 8.14 13.49 -1.18
N ILE A 62 7.38 12.81 -2.04
CA ILE A 62 6.09 12.21 -1.68
C ILE A 62 6.30 11.05 -0.70
N LEU A 63 7.33 10.22 -0.90
CA LEU A 63 7.68 9.15 0.05
C LEU A 63 7.98 9.70 1.45
N ALA A 64 8.72 10.80 1.54
CA ALA A 64 9.00 11.45 2.81
C ALA A 64 7.71 11.91 3.51
N LYS A 65 6.78 12.52 2.76
CA LYS A 65 5.47 12.92 3.30
C LYS A 65 4.62 11.73 3.74
N LEU A 66 4.58 10.65 2.95
CA LEU A 66 3.85 9.43 3.31
C LEU A 66 4.39 8.82 4.61
N LYS A 67 5.70 8.88 4.82
CA LYS A 67 6.33 8.42 6.06
C LYS A 67 5.93 9.29 7.26
N THR A 68 5.95 10.61 7.11
CA THR A 68 5.74 11.53 8.24
C THR A 68 4.27 11.79 8.55
N GLU A 69 3.43 11.95 7.52
CA GLU A 69 2.04 12.38 7.65
C GLU A 69 1.05 11.21 7.64
N ALA A 70 1.39 10.14 6.91
CA ALA A 70 0.50 8.98 6.71
C ALA A 70 0.97 7.72 7.44
N SER A 71 2.02 7.82 8.26
CA SER A 71 2.61 6.74 9.04
C SER A 71 2.98 5.49 8.22
N VAL A 72 3.39 5.69 6.96
CA VAL A 72 3.83 4.59 6.09
C VAL A 72 5.24 4.15 6.48
N ALA A 73 5.39 2.85 6.73
CA ALA A 73 6.66 2.23 7.13
C ALA A 73 7.19 1.21 6.12
N TYR A 74 6.32 0.59 5.31
CA TYR A 74 6.73 -0.42 4.32
C TYR A 74 5.98 -0.29 2.99
N TRP A 75 6.52 -0.92 1.95
CA TRP A 75 5.84 -1.08 0.66
C TRP A 75 5.94 -2.50 0.09
N SER A 76 5.08 -2.87 -0.86
CA SER A 76 5.25 -4.06 -1.69
C SER A 76 4.68 -3.84 -3.09
N LYS A 77 5.07 -4.69 -4.05
CA LYS A 77 4.39 -4.76 -5.36
C LYS A 77 3.31 -5.84 -5.31
N GLY A 78 2.05 -5.41 -5.22
CA GLY A 78 0.90 -6.27 -4.99
C GLY A 78 0.87 -6.88 -3.60
N ILE A 79 -0.21 -7.62 -3.33
CA ILE A 79 -0.45 -8.34 -2.06
C ILE A 79 -0.23 -9.83 -2.23
#